data_AF-A0A6A6UV66-F1
#
_entry.id   AF-A0A6A6UV66-F1
#
_cell.length_a   1.000
_cell.length_b   1.000
_cell.length_c   1.000
_cell.angle_alpha   90.00
_cell.angle_beta   90.00
_cell.angle_gamma   90.00
#
_symmetry.space_group_name_H-M   'P 1'
#
loop_
_entity.id
_entity.type
_entity.pdbx_description
1 polymer ?
#
loop_
_entity_poly.entity_id
_entity_poly.type
_entity_poly.pdbx_seq_one_letter_code
_entity_poly.pdbx_strand_id
1 'polypeptide(L)'
;NIVLCRLPSHTSHKLQPCYVAVFAPLKAAYREQANDWSGEVSIRSARSILLLCFSHARVKALTAKNIKAGVAASGLFPFNPD
;
A
#
# COMPACT_ATOMS: atom_id res chain seq x y z
N ASN A 1 -1.45 22.64 -16.58
CA ASN A 1 -2.85 22.17 -16.57
C ASN A 1 -2.97 21.05 -15.55
N ILE A 2 -3.83 21.16 -14.53
CA ILE A 2 -4.06 20.12 -13.51
C ILE A 2 -5.55 19.75 -13.59
N VAL A 3 -5.85 18.48 -13.82
CA VAL A 3 -7.22 17.96 -13.80
C VAL A 3 -7.49 17.35 -12.43
N LEU A 4 -8.51 17.84 -11.74
CA LEU A 4 -8.91 17.32 -10.43
C LEU A 4 -9.86 16.12 -10.59
N CYS A 5 -9.42 14.93 -10.22
CA CYS A 5 -10.31 13.77 -10.05
C CYS A 5 -10.90 13.75 -8.64
N ARG A 6 -12.24 13.85 -8.53
CA ARG A 6 -12.95 13.65 -7.25
C ARG A 6 -13.53 12.25 -7.20
N LEU A 7 -13.39 11.63 -6.03
CA LEU A 7 -14.00 10.34 -5.72
C LEU A 7 -15.26 10.57 -4.88
N PRO A 8 -16.31 9.74 -5.01
CA PRO A 8 -17.46 9.77 -4.12
C PRO A 8 -17.05 9.59 -2.65
N SER A 9 -17.87 10.10 -1.72
CA SER A 9 -17.60 9.95 -0.28
C SER A 9 -17.49 8.48 0.13
N HIS A 10 -16.64 8.19 1.12
CA HIS A 10 -16.42 6.85 1.70
C HIS A 10 -15.90 5.77 0.72
N THR A 11 -15.36 6.16 -0.43
CA THR A 11 -14.85 5.21 -1.45
C THR A 11 -13.34 5.06 -1.50
N SER A 12 -12.58 5.69 -0.59
CA SER A 12 -11.11 5.67 -0.61
C SER A 12 -10.52 4.26 -0.70
N HIS A 13 -11.12 3.31 0.02
CA HIS A 13 -10.66 1.92 0.04
C HIS A 13 -10.88 1.15 -1.27
N LYS A 14 -11.71 1.66 -2.19
CA LYS A 14 -12.04 1.04 -3.48
C LYS A 14 -11.50 1.82 -4.66
N LEU A 15 -11.64 3.14 -4.64
CA LEU A 15 -11.40 3.97 -5.82
C LEU A 15 -10.11 4.77 -5.74
N GLN A 16 -9.52 4.97 -4.54
CA GLN A 16 -8.30 5.76 -4.45
C GLN A 16 -7.09 4.91 -4.83
N PRO A 17 -6.39 5.19 -5.96
CA PRO A 17 -5.28 4.35 -6.41
C PRO A 17 -4.15 4.26 -5.40
N CYS A 18 -3.88 5.36 -4.70
CA CYS A 18 -2.89 5.38 -3.62
C CYS A 18 -3.25 4.41 -2.48
N TYR A 19 -4.54 4.27 -2.15
CA TYR A 19 -4.96 3.31 -1.13
C TYR A 19 -4.87 1.87 -1.64
N VAL A 20 -5.47 1.60 -2.81
CA VAL A 20 -5.61 0.24 -3.37
C VAL A 20 -4.26 -0.32 -3.82
N ALA A 21 -3.45 0.47 -4.51
CA ALA A 21 -2.21 0.01 -5.14
C ALA A 21 -0.97 0.11 -4.26
N VAL A 22 -0.99 0.99 -3.24
CA VAL A 22 0.19 1.28 -2.41
C VAL A 22 -0.07 0.94 -0.94
N PHE A 23 -1.02 1.60 -0.29
CA PHE A 23 -1.17 1.50 1.16
C PHE A 23 -1.70 0.16 1.66
N ALA A 24 -2.71 -0.42 1.00
CA ALA A 24 -3.25 -1.70 1.40
C ALA A 24 -2.22 -2.85 1.22
N PRO A 25 -1.54 -2.99 0.05
CA PRO A 25 -0.49 -3.99 -0.13
C PRO A 25 0.70 -3.80 0.81
N LEU A 26 1.14 -2.55 1.03
CA LEU A 26 2.24 -2.25 1.93
C LEU A 26 1.91 -2.62 3.38
N LYS A 27 0.69 -2.31 3.84
CA LYS A 27 0.23 -2.68 5.19
C LYS A 27 0.14 -4.20 5.35
N ALA A 28 -0.31 -4.92 4.32
CA ALA A 28 -0.37 -6.38 4.33
C ALA A 28 1.03 -6.99 4.42
N ALA A 29 1.95 -6.58 3.55
CA ALA A 29 3.34 -7.07 3.56
C ALA A 29 4.07 -6.71 4.85
N TYR A 30 3.82 -5.53 5.41
CA TYR A 30 4.38 -5.14 6.71
C TYR A 30 3.86 -6.02 7.84
N ARG A 31 2.54 -6.30 7.89
CA ARG A 31 1.94 -7.16 8.91
C ARG A 31 2.49 -8.58 8.87
N GLU A 32 2.67 -9.12 7.67
CA GLU A 32 3.32 -10.43 7.48
C GLU A 32 4.72 -10.43 8.09
N GLN A 33 5.57 -9.46 7.72
CA GLN A 33 6.92 -9.35 8.29
C GLN A 33 6.91 -9.13 9.80
N ALA A 34 6.01 -8.28 10.30
CA ALA A 34 5.93 -7.98 11.72
C ALA A 34 5.46 -9.19 12.55
N ASN A 35 4.57 -10.03 12.01
CA ASN A 35 4.11 -11.25 12.68
C ASN A 35 5.21 -12.31 12.81
N ASP A 36 6.20 -12.31 11.92
CA ASP A 36 7.35 -13.22 12.00
C ASP A 36 8.29 -12.87 13.17
N TRP A 37 8.20 -11.65 13.73
CA TRP A 37 8.95 -11.25 14.92
C TRP A 37 8.20 -11.64 16.20
N SER A 38 8.66 -12.68 16.89
CA SER A 38 8.03 -13.24 18.09
C SER A 38 8.76 -12.94 19.43
N GLY A 39 9.81 -12.13 19.42
CA GLY A 39 10.65 -11.87 20.60
C GLY A 39 10.26 -10.64 21.43
N GLU A 40 10.67 -10.61 22.70
CA GLU A 40 10.71 -9.38 23.49
C GLU A 40 11.76 -8.42 22.94
N VAL A 41 11.37 -7.17 22.74
CA VAL A 41 12.18 -6.19 21.99
C VAL A 41 12.27 -4.90 22.80
N SER A 42 13.50 -4.45 23.09
CA SER A 42 13.73 -3.12 23.67
C SER A 42 13.20 -2.01 22.76
N ILE A 43 12.81 -0.84 23.29
CA ILE A 43 12.30 0.28 22.48
C ILE A 43 13.27 0.68 21.35
N ARG A 44 14.58 0.66 21.60
CA ARG A 44 15.60 0.96 20.58
C ARG A 44 15.62 -0.09 19.48
N SER A 45 15.48 -1.36 19.85
CA SER A 45 15.38 -2.49 18.92
C SER A 45 14.06 -2.46 18.12
N ALA A 46 12.96 -1.99 18.72
CA ALA A 46 11.65 -1.90 18.08
C ALA A 46 11.64 -0.92 16.91
N ARG A 47 12.33 0.22 17.03
CA ARG A 47 12.46 1.18 15.93
C ARG A 47 13.22 0.59 14.75
N SER A 48 14.31 -0.14 15.01
CA SER A 48 15.09 -0.81 13.97
C SER A 48 14.29 -1.91 13.28
N ILE A 49 13.54 -2.71 14.04
CA ILE A 49 12.66 -3.76 13.49
C ILE A 49 11.55 -3.14 12.63
N LEU A 50 10.93 -2.04 13.07
CA LEU A 50 9.94 -1.32 12.27
C LEU A 50 10.51 -0.88 10.92
N LEU A 51 11.70 -0.25 10.92
CA LEU A 51 12.35 0.19 9.68
C LEU A 51 12.73 -0.99 8.78
N LEU A 52 13.18 -2.10 9.36
CA LEU A 52 13.53 -3.31 8.62
C LEU A 52 12.30 -3.96 7.97
N CYS A 53 11.21 -4.13 8.72
CA CYS A 53 9.94 -4.65 8.22
C CYS A 53 9.37 -3.73 7.14
N PHE A 54 9.45 -2.41 7.33
CA PHE A 54 9.01 -1.44 6.33
C PHE A 54 9.83 -1.52 5.04
N SER A 55 11.15 -1.63 5.15
CA SER A 55 12.05 -1.80 4.00
C SER A 55 11.68 -3.02 3.17
N HIS A 56 11.50 -4.18 3.81
CA HIS A 56 11.08 -5.42 3.14
C HIS A 56 9.69 -5.30 2.53
N ALA A 57 8.72 -4.78 3.29
CA ALA A 57 7.37 -4.57 2.83
C ALA A 57 7.33 -3.65 1.59
N ARG A 58 8.16 -2.61 1.56
CA ARG A 58 8.26 -1.68 0.43
C ARG A 58 8.73 -2.39 -0.84
N VAL A 59 9.79 -3.19 -0.76
CA VAL A 59 10.32 -3.93 -1.92
C VAL A 59 9.31 -4.95 -2.43
N LYS A 60 8.63 -5.66 -1.54
CA LYS A 60 7.61 -6.66 -1.88
C LYS A 60 6.35 -6.04 -2.48
N ALA A 61 5.84 -4.97 -1.88
CA ALA A 61 4.56 -4.39 -2.24
C ALA A 61 4.67 -3.43 -3.44
N LEU A 62 5.69 -2.56 -3.48
CA LEU A 62 5.77 -1.43 -4.42
C LEU A 62 6.49 -1.78 -5.72
N THR A 63 6.09 -2.89 -6.34
CA THR A 63 6.58 -3.26 -7.67
C THR A 63 5.75 -2.59 -8.76
N ALA A 64 6.35 -2.33 -9.92
CA ALA A 64 5.62 -1.77 -11.06
C ALA A 64 4.42 -2.63 -11.47
N LYS A 65 4.54 -3.97 -11.34
CA LYS A 65 3.46 -4.93 -11.58
C LYS A 65 2.29 -4.71 -10.61
N ASN A 66 2.57 -4.66 -9.31
CA ASN A 66 1.53 -4.48 -8.29
C ASN A 66 0.86 -3.11 -8.39
N ILE A 67 1.64 -2.06 -8.65
CA ILE A 67 1.10 -0.70 -8.79
C ILE A 67 0.15 -0.64 -9.99
N LYS A 68 0.56 -1.14 -11.16
CA LYS A 68 -0.30 -1.17 -12.35
C LYS A 68 -1.58 -1.97 -12.12
N ALA A 69 -1.46 -3.16 -11.51
CA ALA A 69 -2.61 -3.99 -11.18
C ALA A 69 -3.56 -3.33 -10.17
N GLY A 70 -3.03 -2.69 -9.12
CA GLY A 70 -3.83 -2.00 -8.11
C GLY A 70 -4.51 -0.74 -8.64
N VAL A 71 -3.85 0.00 -9.55
CA VAL A 71 -4.47 1.14 -10.25
C VAL A 71 -5.61 0.63 -11.14
N ALA A 72 -5.44 -0.47 -11.86
CA ALA A 72 -6.51 -1.08 -12.63
C ALA A 72 -7.69 -1.54 -11.76
N ALA A 73 -7.40 -2.16 -10.62
CA ALA A 73 -8.40 -2.59 -9.64
C ALA A 73 -9.19 -1.43 -9.02
N SER A 74 -8.65 -0.20 -9.04
CA SER A 74 -9.38 0.99 -8.58
C SER A 74 -10.50 1.43 -9.53
N GLY A 75 -10.58 0.85 -10.74
CA GLY A 75 -11.60 1.16 -11.75
C GLY A 75 -11.41 2.52 -12.43
N LEU A 76 -10.34 3.25 -12.11
CA LEU A 76 -10.06 4.56 -12.71
C LEU A 76 -9.23 4.49 -14.00
N PHE A 77 -8.52 3.39 -14.22
CA PHE A 77 -7.66 3.22 -15.40
C PHE A 77 -7.67 1.77 -15.91
N PRO A 78 -7.85 1.52 -17.22
CA PRO A 78 -8.18 2.52 -18.24
C PRO A 78 -9.54 3.17 -17.95
N PHE A 79 -9.60 4.49 -18.10
CA PHE A 79 -10.84 5.24 -17.91
C PHE A 79 -11.78 4.90 -19.07
N ASN A 80 -12.94 4.34 -18.77
CA ASN A 80 -13.99 4.10 -19.76
C ASN A 80 -15.14 5.11 -19.55
N PRO A 81 -15.27 6.13 -20.40
CA PRO A 81 -16.35 7.11 -20.33
C PRO A 81 -17.66 6.67 -21.01
N ASP A 82 -17.68 5.51 -21.68
CA ASP A 82 -18.85 4.96 -22.38
C ASP A 82 -19.85 4.25 -21.44
#